data_AF-A0AAJ5JX97-F1
#
_entry.id   AF-A0AAJ5JX97-F1
#
_cell.length_a   1.000
_cell.length_b   1.000
_cell.length_c   1.000
_cell.angle_alpha   90.00
_cell.angle_beta   90.00
_cell.angle_gamma   90.00
#
_symmetry.space_group_name_H-M   'P 1'
#
loop_
_entity.id
_entity.type
_entity.pdbx_description
1 polymer ?
#
loop_
_entity_poly.entity_id
_entity_poly.type
_entity_poly.pdbx_seq_one_letter_code
_entity_poly.pdbx_strand_id
1 'polypeptide(L)'
;MTTPPSPGQVQEDQARAVVQFRDWYHDPLAVVVDTETTGTEGHVFDFAAVPLAGGSTPAPVLAFLCSPPEDAIWSSTARQMHTERLSPSGGWGIEAYSLPLLETLSFYNVLAYGARFDEARLRFTLNAADCVGEFPDFQGCVMTAYAPLAGQWSEKYGDWKWVPLDEACRLEHVDISDLPRHTAYGDAVATARLIRAVATRAEVN
;
A
#
# COMPACT_ATOMS: atom_id res chain seq x y z
N MET A 1 -10.72 -26.57 -10.50
CA MET A 1 -11.42 -25.56 -9.69
C MET A 1 -11.13 -25.90 -8.24
N THR A 2 -10.50 -25.02 -7.49
CA THR A 2 -10.31 -25.23 -6.04
C THR A 2 -11.66 -25.02 -5.34
N THR A 3 -11.98 -25.90 -4.40
CA THR A 3 -13.19 -25.82 -3.59
C THR A 3 -13.04 -24.73 -2.52
N PRO A 4 -14.14 -24.10 -2.08
CA PRO A 4 -14.10 -23.20 -0.93
C PRO A 4 -13.46 -23.86 0.30
N PRO A 5 -12.80 -23.09 1.17
CA PRO A 5 -12.18 -23.61 2.38
C PRO A 5 -13.24 -24.18 3.32
N SER A 6 -12.92 -25.31 3.94
CA SER A 6 -13.73 -25.86 5.03
C SER A 6 -13.75 -24.92 6.24
N PRO A 7 -14.73 -25.00 7.15
CA PRO A 7 -14.78 -24.15 8.34
C PRO A 7 -13.49 -24.16 9.18
N GLY A 8 -12.80 -25.30 9.27
CA GLY A 8 -11.50 -25.39 9.96
C GLY A 8 -10.40 -24.59 9.24
N GLN A 9 -10.33 -24.69 7.91
CA GLN A 9 -9.37 -23.91 7.12
C GLN A 9 -9.64 -22.41 7.20
N VAL A 10 -10.92 -22.00 7.25
CA VAL A 10 -11.28 -20.59 7.48
C VAL A 10 -10.69 -20.09 8.79
N GLN A 11 -10.85 -20.83 9.88
CA GLN A 11 -10.32 -20.44 11.19
C GLN A 11 -8.78 -20.38 11.18
N GLU A 12 -8.12 -21.36 10.56
CA GLU A 12 -6.66 -21.39 10.43
C GLU A 12 -6.13 -20.21 9.61
N ASP A 13 -6.74 -19.91 8.48
CA ASP A 13 -6.34 -18.79 7.61
C ASP A 13 -6.55 -17.44 8.30
N GLN A 14 -7.66 -17.28 9.03
CA GLN A 14 -7.93 -16.08 9.82
C GLN A 14 -6.95 -15.92 10.99
N ALA A 15 -6.64 -17.01 11.70
CA ALA A 15 -5.65 -16.98 12.78
C ALA A 15 -4.25 -16.62 12.24
N ARG A 16 -3.84 -17.21 11.12
CA ARG A 16 -2.57 -16.90 10.45
C ARG A 16 -2.51 -15.44 10.01
N ALA A 17 -3.60 -14.90 9.46
CA ALA A 17 -3.69 -13.49 9.13
C ALA A 17 -3.48 -12.60 10.38
N VAL A 18 -4.20 -12.85 11.48
CA VAL A 18 -4.02 -12.07 12.71
C VAL A 18 -2.58 -12.10 13.24
N VAL A 19 -1.93 -13.28 13.22
CA VAL A 19 -0.52 -13.40 13.61
C VAL A 19 0.38 -12.55 12.71
N GLN A 20 0.21 -12.62 11.38
CA GLN A 20 0.99 -11.83 10.44
C GLN A 20 0.86 -10.31 10.70
N PHE A 21 -0.36 -9.85 10.98
CA PHE A 21 -0.63 -8.46 11.30
C PHE A 21 0.02 -8.03 12.64
N ARG A 22 0.04 -8.91 13.64
CA ARG A 22 0.75 -8.67 14.91
C ARG A 22 2.27 -8.59 14.70
N ASP A 23 2.83 -9.46 13.88
CA ASP A 23 4.26 -9.45 13.55
C ASP A 23 4.67 -8.14 12.88
N TRP A 24 3.90 -7.70 11.87
CA TRP A 24 4.12 -6.38 11.25
C TRP A 24 3.97 -5.23 12.23
N TYR A 25 2.94 -5.24 13.08
CA TYR A 25 2.69 -4.16 14.02
C TYR A 25 3.79 -4.02 15.09
N HIS A 26 4.43 -5.12 15.48
CA HIS A 26 5.50 -5.13 16.47
C HIS A 26 6.90 -4.96 15.88
N ASP A 27 7.03 -4.97 14.56
CA ASP A 27 8.29 -4.75 13.88
C ASP A 27 8.65 -3.24 13.88
N PRO A 28 9.73 -2.84 14.57
CA PRO A 28 10.15 -1.44 14.61
C PRO A 28 10.65 -0.91 13.26
N LEU A 29 10.93 -1.80 12.31
CA LEU A 29 11.39 -1.46 10.96
C LEU A 29 10.28 -1.62 9.92
N ALA A 30 9.04 -1.88 10.30
CA ALA A 30 7.94 -1.94 9.34
C ALA A 30 7.47 -0.54 8.91
N VAL A 31 7.44 -0.33 7.59
CA VAL A 31 6.85 0.85 6.95
C VAL A 31 5.77 0.43 5.98
N VAL A 32 4.72 1.24 5.92
CA VAL A 32 3.69 1.12 4.90
C VAL A 32 3.98 2.13 3.81
N VAL A 33 4.00 1.65 2.56
CA VAL A 33 4.15 2.49 1.38
C VAL A 33 2.89 2.47 0.53
N ASP A 34 2.70 3.54 -0.20
CA ASP A 34 1.67 3.68 -1.22
C ASP A 34 2.16 4.60 -2.35
N THR A 35 1.56 4.46 -3.53
CA THR A 35 1.88 5.26 -4.72
C THR A 35 0.64 5.77 -5.43
N GLU A 36 0.68 7.03 -5.87
CA GLU A 36 -0.26 7.50 -6.89
C GLU A 36 0.40 7.53 -8.26
N THR A 37 -0.37 7.15 -9.27
CA THR A 37 0.15 6.92 -10.62
C THR A 37 -0.67 7.63 -11.69
N THR A 38 -0.04 7.93 -12.83
CA THR A 38 -0.74 8.52 -13.98
C THR A 38 -1.79 7.58 -14.59
N GLY A 39 -1.80 6.32 -14.18
CA GLY A 39 -2.77 5.28 -14.51
C GLY A 39 -2.27 3.91 -14.07
N THR A 40 -3.08 2.86 -14.28
CA THR A 40 -2.73 1.48 -13.87
C THR A 40 -1.42 0.96 -14.48
N GLU A 41 -1.04 1.48 -15.64
CA GLU A 41 0.23 1.20 -16.30
C GLU A 41 1.15 2.43 -16.39
N GLY A 42 0.84 3.48 -15.63
CA GLY A 42 1.51 4.78 -15.67
C GLY A 42 2.73 4.89 -14.76
N HIS A 43 3.22 6.14 -14.66
CA HIS A 43 4.34 6.52 -13.81
C HIS A 43 3.85 6.94 -12.42
N VAL A 44 4.68 6.68 -11.41
CA VAL A 44 4.50 7.23 -10.06
C VAL A 44 4.74 8.74 -10.09
N PHE A 45 3.86 9.51 -9.47
CA PHE A 45 4.02 10.96 -9.28
C PHE A 45 3.86 11.40 -7.82
N ASP A 46 3.40 10.50 -6.95
CA ASP A 46 3.27 10.69 -5.51
C ASP A 46 3.71 9.42 -4.80
N PHE A 47 4.47 9.57 -3.73
CA PHE A 47 4.95 8.46 -2.93
C PHE A 47 4.92 8.86 -1.45
N ALA A 48 4.55 7.90 -0.61
CA ALA A 48 4.73 8.01 0.83
C ALA A 48 5.17 6.68 1.42
N ALA A 49 6.06 6.77 2.40
CA ALA A 49 6.43 5.69 3.31
C ALA A 49 6.16 6.19 4.74
N VAL A 50 5.27 5.52 5.45
CA VAL A 50 4.91 5.85 6.84
C VAL A 50 5.27 4.72 7.78
N PRO A 51 5.86 5.00 8.95
CA PRO A 51 6.13 3.96 9.93
C PRO A 51 4.82 3.45 10.54
N LEU A 52 4.77 2.15 10.90
CA LEU A 52 3.66 1.63 11.71
C LEU A 52 3.66 2.17 13.15
N ALA A 53 4.86 2.50 13.65
CA ALA A 53 5.06 3.23 14.89
C ALA A 53 4.66 4.71 14.73
N GLY A 54 4.19 5.36 15.81
CA GLY A 54 3.96 6.83 15.80
C GLY A 54 2.49 7.29 15.90
N GLY A 55 1.57 6.45 16.37
CA GLY A 55 0.19 6.86 16.64
C GLY A 55 -0.69 6.90 15.39
N SER A 56 -1.85 7.56 15.45
CA SER A 56 -2.89 7.48 14.42
C SER A 56 -2.52 8.18 13.11
N THR A 57 -1.61 9.15 13.15
CA THR A 57 -1.23 9.97 12.00
C THR A 57 0.28 10.17 12.02
N PRO A 58 1.06 9.12 11.72
CA PRO A 58 2.51 9.18 11.79
C PRO A 58 3.07 10.14 10.73
N ALA A 59 4.17 10.81 11.06
CA ALA A 59 4.94 11.54 10.06
C ALA A 59 5.59 10.54 9.10
N PRO A 60 5.61 10.81 7.78
CA PRO A 60 6.28 9.92 6.83
C PRO A 60 7.79 9.91 7.07
N VAL A 61 8.42 8.74 6.90
CA VAL A 61 9.90 8.65 6.85
C VAL A 61 10.43 9.15 5.51
N LEU A 62 9.61 9.03 4.45
CA LEU A 62 9.85 9.63 3.14
C LEU A 62 8.50 9.92 2.49
N ALA A 63 8.32 11.13 1.95
CA ALA A 63 7.19 11.46 1.11
C ALA A 63 7.62 12.52 0.09
N PHE A 64 7.17 12.38 -1.15
CA PHE A 64 7.48 13.35 -2.20
C PHE A 64 6.42 13.34 -3.30
N LEU A 65 6.32 14.50 -3.95
CA LEU A 65 5.72 14.64 -5.27
C LEU A 65 6.85 14.75 -6.30
N CYS A 66 6.76 13.98 -7.36
CA CYS A 66 7.67 14.07 -8.50
C CYS A 66 6.90 14.33 -9.80
N SER A 67 7.55 15.01 -10.73
CA SER A 67 6.96 15.20 -12.06
C SER A 67 7.13 13.91 -12.86
N PRO A 68 6.05 13.32 -13.40
CA PRO A 68 6.20 12.23 -14.35
C PRO A 68 6.86 12.77 -15.64
N PRO A 69 7.37 11.89 -16.52
CA PRO A 69 7.91 12.29 -17.82
C PRO A 69 6.94 13.19 -18.61
N GLU A 70 7.48 14.09 -19.43
CA GLU A 70 6.67 15.06 -20.19
C GLU A 70 5.66 14.38 -21.13
N ASP A 71 6.02 13.21 -21.67
CA ASP A 71 5.20 12.38 -22.55
C ASP A 71 4.30 11.38 -21.79
N ALA A 72 4.27 11.42 -20.45
CA ALA A 72 3.47 10.52 -19.65
C ALA A 72 1.97 10.68 -19.94
N ILE A 73 1.32 9.56 -20.26
CA ILE A 73 -0.11 9.53 -20.52
C ILE A 73 -0.87 9.41 -19.19
N TRP A 74 -1.75 10.38 -18.95
CA TRP A 74 -2.69 10.37 -17.84
C TRP A 74 -4.03 9.78 -18.24
N SER A 75 -4.40 8.67 -17.59
CA SER A 75 -5.73 8.06 -17.75
C SER A 75 -6.85 9.01 -17.31
N SER A 76 -8.07 8.84 -17.85
CA SER A 76 -9.23 9.64 -17.45
C SER A 76 -9.53 9.51 -15.95
N THR A 77 -9.40 8.31 -15.41
CA THR A 77 -9.58 8.02 -13.98
C THR A 77 -8.54 8.74 -13.13
N ALA A 78 -7.25 8.63 -13.46
CA ALA A 78 -6.20 9.34 -12.71
C ALA A 78 -6.38 10.86 -12.78
N ARG A 79 -6.78 11.39 -13.95
CA ARG A 79 -7.09 12.82 -14.08
C ARG A 79 -8.21 13.23 -13.13
N GLN A 80 -9.29 12.46 -13.08
CA GLN A 80 -10.43 12.74 -12.21
C GLN A 80 -10.07 12.65 -10.72
N MET A 81 -9.30 11.64 -10.32
CA MET A 81 -8.91 11.42 -8.92
C MET A 81 -7.90 12.46 -8.41
N HIS A 82 -7.01 12.94 -9.28
CA HIS A 82 -5.88 13.79 -8.85
C HIS A 82 -5.90 15.20 -9.43
N THR A 83 -7.00 15.67 -10.04
CA THR A 83 -7.08 16.94 -10.80
C THR A 83 -6.34 18.11 -10.14
N GLU A 84 -6.53 18.31 -8.84
CA GLU A 84 -5.93 19.43 -8.09
C GLU A 84 -4.41 19.28 -7.91
N ARG A 85 -3.91 18.05 -7.93
CA ARG A 85 -2.50 17.66 -7.78
C ARG A 85 -1.76 17.55 -9.12
N LEU A 86 -2.48 17.60 -10.25
CA LEU A 86 -1.89 17.57 -11.60
C LEU A 86 -1.19 18.88 -11.99
N SER A 87 -1.22 19.91 -11.15
CA SER A 87 -0.65 21.22 -11.47
C SER A 87 0.86 21.09 -11.70
N PRO A 88 1.35 21.29 -12.94
CA PRO A 88 2.75 21.17 -13.26
C PRO A 88 3.44 22.44 -12.76
N SER A 89 3.99 22.39 -11.54
CA SER A 89 4.86 23.47 -11.06
C SER A 89 6.29 22.96 -11.01
N GLY A 90 6.87 22.72 -12.19
CA GLY A 90 8.32 22.59 -12.38
C GLY A 90 9.03 21.67 -11.38
N GLY A 91 8.39 20.57 -11.00
CA GLY A 91 8.91 19.66 -9.99
C GLY A 91 10.05 18.83 -10.54
N TRP A 92 10.94 18.40 -9.66
CA TRP A 92 11.96 17.42 -10.00
C TRP A 92 11.31 16.09 -10.42
N GLY A 93 11.91 15.38 -11.37
CA GLY A 93 11.48 14.03 -11.71
C GLY A 93 11.87 13.03 -10.63
N ILE A 94 11.55 11.75 -10.85
CA ILE A 94 11.84 10.68 -9.90
C ILE A 94 13.35 10.55 -9.60
N GLU A 95 14.20 10.95 -10.54
CA GLU A 95 15.66 10.90 -10.42
C GLU A 95 16.17 11.67 -9.19
N ALA A 96 15.52 12.78 -8.82
CA ALA A 96 15.89 13.56 -7.64
C ALA A 96 15.57 12.85 -6.31
N TYR A 97 14.69 11.86 -6.34
CA TYR A 97 14.26 11.09 -5.18
C TYR A 97 14.73 9.63 -5.21
N SER A 98 15.35 9.19 -6.30
CA SER A 98 15.74 7.79 -6.51
C SER A 98 16.63 7.24 -5.39
N LEU A 99 17.69 7.97 -5.01
CA LEU A 99 18.58 7.57 -3.92
C LEU A 99 17.87 7.49 -2.56
N PRO A 100 17.23 8.55 -2.03
CA PRO A 100 16.55 8.45 -0.74
C PRO A 100 15.41 7.43 -0.76
N LEU A 101 14.73 7.22 -1.90
CA LEU A 101 13.74 6.16 -2.06
C LEU A 101 14.35 4.78 -1.89
N LEU A 102 15.39 4.45 -2.67
CA LEU A 102 16.02 3.13 -2.61
C LEU A 102 16.64 2.86 -1.23
N GLU A 103 17.32 3.85 -0.64
CA GLU A 103 17.85 3.73 0.73
C GLU A 103 16.75 3.47 1.76
N THR A 104 15.61 4.16 1.65
CA THR A 104 14.45 3.95 2.52
C THR A 104 13.91 2.54 2.35
N LEU A 105 13.64 2.12 1.11
CA LEU A 105 13.07 0.80 0.84
C LEU A 105 14.03 -0.34 1.24
N SER A 106 15.35 -0.12 1.17
CA SER A 106 16.34 -1.14 1.56
C SER A 106 16.53 -1.25 3.07
N PHE A 107 16.23 -0.19 3.82
CA PHE A 107 16.40 -0.17 5.28
C PHE A 107 15.20 -0.76 6.02
N TYR A 108 13.98 -0.52 5.51
CA TYR A 108 12.74 -0.91 6.17
C TYR A 108 12.15 -2.20 5.61
N ASN A 109 11.32 -2.86 6.42
CA ASN A 109 10.42 -3.91 5.98
C ASN A 109 9.18 -3.25 5.36
N VAL A 110 9.12 -3.27 4.03
CA VAL A 110 8.12 -2.56 3.22
C VAL A 110 6.84 -3.37 3.09
N LEU A 111 5.76 -2.76 3.52
CA LEU A 111 4.39 -3.27 3.40
C LEU A 111 3.59 -2.33 2.50
N ALA A 112 2.66 -2.87 1.73
CA ALA A 112 1.72 -2.06 0.96
C ALA A 112 0.38 -2.77 0.85
N TYR A 113 -0.71 -2.02 0.68
CA TYR A 113 -2.02 -2.63 0.51
C TYR A 113 -2.06 -3.46 -0.77
N GLY A 114 -1.64 -2.87 -1.89
CA GLY A 114 -1.53 -3.52 -3.18
C GLY A 114 -0.10 -3.84 -3.59
N ALA A 115 0.77 -4.33 -2.70
CA ALA A 115 2.24 -4.38 -2.87
C ALA A 115 2.78 -4.68 -4.28
N ARG A 116 2.25 -5.70 -4.96
CA ARG A 116 2.67 -6.04 -6.33
C ARG A 116 2.47 -4.90 -7.33
N PHE A 117 1.38 -4.14 -7.18
CA PHE A 117 1.09 -2.96 -8.00
C PHE A 117 2.11 -1.87 -7.72
N ASP A 118 2.24 -1.43 -6.47
CA ASP A 118 3.16 -0.36 -6.06
C ASP A 118 4.61 -0.65 -6.46
N GLU A 119 5.08 -1.88 -6.18
CA GLU A 119 6.41 -2.34 -6.58
C GLU A 119 6.60 -2.25 -8.11
N ALA A 120 5.64 -2.78 -8.88
CA ALA A 120 5.74 -2.76 -10.34
C ALA A 120 5.75 -1.33 -10.90
N ARG A 121 4.98 -0.41 -10.29
CA ARG A 121 4.91 1.00 -10.72
C ARG A 121 6.18 1.76 -10.36
N LEU A 122 6.75 1.55 -9.18
CA LEU A 122 8.02 2.14 -8.78
C LEU A 122 9.17 1.64 -9.66
N ARG A 123 9.30 0.33 -9.83
CA ARG A 123 10.33 -0.25 -10.72
C ARG A 123 10.20 0.28 -12.15
N PHE A 124 8.98 0.33 -12.69
CA PHE A 124 8.72 0.90 -14.01
C PHE A 124 9.18 2.37 -14.10
N THR A 125 8.82 3.18 -13.11
CA THR A 125 9.12 4.62 -13.09
C THR A 125 10.62 4.88 -12.96
N LEU A 126 11.31 4.16 -12.08
CA LEU A 126 12.76 4.25 -11.89
C LEU A 126 13.53 3.80 -13.14
N ASN A 127 13.12 2.67 -13.73
CA ASN A 127 13.75 2.16 -14.96
C ASN A 127 13.56 3.13 -16.14
N ALA A 128 12.38 3.74 -16.27
CA ALA A 128 12.12 4.71 -17.34
C ALA A 128 12.95 6.01 -17.20
N ALA A 129 13.40 6.31 -15.98
CA ALA A 129 14.27 7.45 -15.69
C ALA A 129 15.76 7.07 -15.59
N ASP A 130 16.15 5.87 -16.04
CA ASP A 130 17.51 5.34 -15.98
C ASP A 130 18.14 5.41 -14.57
N CYS A 131 17.31 5.34 -13.52
CA CYS A 131 17.78 5.35 -12.14
C CYS A 131 18.50 4.04 -11.81
N VAL A 132 19.71 4.15 -11.26
CA VAL A 132 20.55 3.00 -10.91
C VAL A 132 20.44 2.68 -9.43
N GLY A 133 20.24 1.40 -9.11
CA GLY A 133 20.33 0.88 -7.75
C GLY A 133 19.58 -0.43 -7.60
N GLU A 134 19.81 -1.12 -6.50
CA GLU A 134 19.09 -2.35 -6.17
C GLU A 134 17.72 -1.97 -5.61
N PHE A 135 16.66 -2.44 -6.27
CA PHE A 135 15.30 -2.26 -5.78
C PHE A 135 14.92 -3.47 -4.93
N PRO A 136 14.70 -3.27 -3.62
CA PRO A 136 14.40 -4.36 -2.70
C PRO A 136 12.97 -4.87 -2.87
N ASP A 137 12.76 -6.13 -2.52
CA ASP A 137 11.43 -6.73 -2.57
C ASP A 137 10.55 -6.21 -1.44
N PHE A 138 9.24 -6.08 -1.70
CA PHE A 138 8.27 -5.77 -0.67
C PHE A 138 8.00 -7.01 0.19
N GLN A 139 8.06 -6.86 1.51
CA GLN A 139 7.96 -7.94 2.48
C GLN A 139 6.51 -8.38 2.73
N GLY A 140 5.50 -7.55 2.41
CA GLY A 140 4.12 -7.88 2.68
C GLY A 140 3.07 -7.16 1.85
N CYS A 141 2.07 -7.92 1.41
CA CYS A 141 0.84 -7.41 0.79
C CYS A 141 -0.30 -7.45 1.81
N VAL A 142 -0.71 -6.28 2.32
CA VAL A 142 -1.73 -6.17 3.37
C VAL A 142 -3.10 -6.62 2.86
N MET A 143 -3.46 -6.31 1.61
CA MET A 143 -4.72 -6.75 0.99
C MET A 143 -4.83 -8.28 0.95
N THR A 144 -3.75 -8.97 0.57
CA THR A 144 -3.73 -10.44 0.52
C THR A 144 -3.83 -11.04 1.91
N ALA A 145 -3.07 -10.50 2.87
CA ALA A 145 -3.12 -10.96 4.26
C ALA A 145 -4.49 -10.70 4.91
N TYR A 146 -5.18 -9.62 4.53
CA TYR A 146 -6.49 -9.27 5.07
C TYR A 146 -7.64 -10.09 4.45
N ALA A 147 -7.51 -10.58 3.21
CA ALA A 147 -8.59 -11.23 2.48
C ALA A 147 -9.31 -12.39 3.24
N PRO A 148 -8.62 -13.27 3.99
CA PRO A 148 -9.29 -14.29 4.82
C PRO A 148 -10.15 -13.71 5.94
N LEU A 149 -9.75 -12.55 6.50
CA LEU A 149 -10.51 -11.85 7.55
C LEU A 149 -11.80 -11.24 7.01
N ALA A 150 -11.81 -10.81 5.74
CA ALA A 150 -13.01 -10.36 5.06
C ALA A 150 -13.99 -11.53 4.76
N GLY A 151 -13.50 -12.77 4.75
CA GLY A 151 -14.32 -13.98 4.70
C GLY A 151 -15.03 -14.26 3.36
N GLN A 152 -14.69 -13.53 2.30
CA GLN A 152 -15.30 -13.73 0.98
C GLN A 152 -14.44 -14.64 0.12
N TRP A 153 -15.00 -15.71 -0.44
CA TRP A 153 -14.31 -16.60 -1.37
C TRP A 153 -14.52 -16.19 -2.83
N SER A 154 -13.49 -16.28 -3.67
CA SER A 154 -13.60 -16.11 -5.11
C SER A 154 -13.53 -17.45 -5.82
N GLU A 155 -14.66 -17.96 -6.32
CA GLU A 155 -14.67 -19.19 -7.14
C GLU A 155 -13.88 -19.04 -8.45
N LYS A 156 -13.87 -17.83 -9.01
CA LYS A 156 -13.16 -17.52 -10.26
C LYS A 156 -11.65 -17.68 -10.10
N TYR A 157 -11.09 -17.21 -8.99
CA TYR A 157 -9.64 -17.24 -8.74
C TYR A 157 -9.23 -18.41 -7.84
N GLY A 158 -10.20 -19.05 -7.19
CA GLY A 158 -9.93 -20.19 -6.33
C GLY A 158 -9.19 -19.83 -5.04
N ASP A 159 -9.41 -18.62 -4.54
CA ASP A 159 -8.72 -18.01 -3.39
C ASP A 159 -9.64 -17.02 -2.66
N TRP A 160 -9.21 -16.53 -1.51
CA TRP A 160 -9.84 -15.44 -0.78
C TRP A 160 -9.94 -14.19 -1.66
N LYS A 161 -11.14 -13.63 -1.73
CA LYS A 161 -11.43 -12.43 -2.50
C LYS A 161 -10.86 -11.22 -1.79
N TRP A 162 -10.04 -10.46 -2.51
CA TRP A 162 -9.55 -9.18 -2.06
C TRP A 162 -10.69 -8.17 -1.87
N VAL A 163 -10.53 -7.29 -0.88
CA VAL A 163 -11.45 -6.18 -0.63
C VAL A 163 -10.72 -4.85 -0.80
N PRO A 164 -11.40 -3.80 -1.28
CA PRO A 164 -10.86 -2.44 -1.28
C PRO A 164 -10.45 -1.96 0.12
N LEU A 165 -9.47 -1.06 0.20
CA LEU A 165 -8.93 -0.55 1.47
C LEU A 165 -10.00 0.17 2.30
N ASP A 166 -10.84 0.99 1.67
CA ASP A 166 -11.94 1.68 2.35
C ASP A 166 -12.94 0.71 2.97
N GLU A 167 -13.25 -0.39 2.28
CA GLU A 167 -14.10 -1.47 2.77
C GLU A 167 -13.42 -2.24 3.91
N ALA A 168 -12.13 -2.57 3.81
CA ALA A 168 -11.39 -3.20 4.89
C ALA A 168 -11.38 -2.32 6.15
N CYS A 169 -11.06 -1.03 6.00
CA CYS A 169 -11.13 -0.06 7.09
C CYS A 169 -12.54 0.00 7.70
N ARG A 170 -13.59 0.00 6.88
CA ARG A 170 -14.98 0.00 7.34
C ARG A 170 -15.33 -1.26 8.15
N LEU A 171 -14.90 -2.44 7.68
CA LEU A 171 -15.11 -3.72 8.37
C LEU A 171 -14.36 -3.78 9.71
N GLU A 172 -13.19 -3.15 9.81
CA GLU A 172 -12.41 -3.03 11.04
C GLU A 172 -12.78 -1.84 11.93
N HIS A 173 -13.80 -1.06 11.56
CA HIS A 173 -14.18 0.15 12.28
C HIS A 173 -13.04 1.18 12.42
N VAL A 174 -12.17 1.24 11.41
CA VAL A 174 -11.09 2.22 11.30
C VAL A 174 -11.62 3.50 10.68
N ASP A 175 -11.54 4.59 11.42
CA ASP A 175 -11.84 5.92 10.89
C ASP A 175 -10.71 6.40 9.97
N ILE A 176 -11.09 6.80 8.76
CA ILE A 176 -10.20 7.37 7.73
C ILE A 176 -10.79 8.66 7.16
N SER A 177 -11.79 9.25 7.82
CA SER A 177 -12.50 10.44 7.33
C SER A 177 -11.66 11.72 7.42
N ASP A 178 -10.63 11.73 8.27
CA ASP A 178 -9.65 12.80 8.42
C ASP A 178 -8.51 12.75 7.41
N LEU A 179 -8.39 11.65 6.65
CA LEU A 179 -7.25 11.43 5.75
C LEU A 179 -7.50 12.04 4.37
N PRO A 180 -6.47 12.62 3.74
CA PRO A 180 -6.55 13.10 2.37
C PRO A 180 -6.68 11.90 1.41
N ARG A 181 -7.90 11.64 0.93
CA ARG A 181 -8.18 10.53 0.00
C ARG A 181 -7.45 10.73 -1.33
N HIS A 182 -7.07 9.61 -1.97
CA HIS A 182 -6.34 9.62 -3.26
C HIS A 182 -5.02 10.38 -3.17
N THR A 183 -4.35 10.17 -2.03
CA THR A 183 -2.96 10.55 -1.83
C THR A 183 -2.20 9.37 -1.24
N ALA A 184 -0.95 9.21 -1.68
CA ALA A 184 -0.10 8.14 -1.18
C ALA A 184 0.04 8.20 0.35
N TYR A 185 0.17 9.41 0.91
CA TYR A 185 0.23 9.57 2.36
C TYR A 185 -1.08 9.13 3.04
N GLY A 186 -2.23 9.56 2.53
CA GLY A 186 -3.53 9.20 3.10
C GLY A 186 -3.76 7.69 3.09
N ASP A 187 -3.48 7.04 1.97
CA ASP A 187 -3.74 5.60 1.80
C ASP A 187 -2.70 4.74 2.54
N ALA A 188 -1.44 5.19 2.63
CA ALA A 188 -0.43 4.56 3.49
C ALA A 188 -0.81 4.66 4.98
N VAL A 189 -1.30 5.81 5.45
CA VAL A 189 -1.78 5.98 6.84
C VAL A 189 -3.04 5.15 7.09
N ALA A 190 -3.99 5.10 6.16
CA ALA A 190 -5.18 4.25 6.27
C ALA A 190 -4.79 2.78 6.42
N THR A 191 -3.84 2.32 5.61
CA THR A 191 -3.30 0.96 5.67
C THR A 191 -2.57 0.70 7.00
N ALA A 192 -1.78 1.65 7.51
CA ALA A 192 -1.16 1.54 8.83
C ALA A 192 -2.17 1.45 9.97
N ARG A 193 -3.26 2.22 9.91
CA ARG A 193 -4.38 2.14 10.88
C ARG A 193 -5.11 0.80 10.80
N LEU A 194 -5.33 0.28 9.59
CA LEU A 194 -5.89 -1.05 9.38
C LEU A 194 -5.02 -2.12 10.03
N ILE A 195 -3.69 -2.05 9.81
CA ILE A 195 -2.76 -3.02 10.40
C ILE A 195 -2.87 -3.01 11.93
N ARG A 196 -2.86 -1.83 12.53
CA ARG A 196 -3.00 -1.68 13.98
C ARG A 196 -4.34 -2.21 14.49
N ALA A 197 -5.45 -1.91 13.81
CA ALA A 197 -6.77 -2.38 14.23
C ALA A 197 -6.84 -3.91 14.26
N VAL A 198 -6.36 -4.57 13.20
CA VAL A 198 -6.32 -6.03 13.14
C VAL A 198 -5.38 -6.63 14.19
N ALA A 199 -4.18 -6.07 14.35
CA ALA A 199 -3.19 -6.55 15.32
C ALA A 199 -3.68 -6.47 16.77
N THR A 200 -4.46 -5.42 17.08
CA THR A 200 -4.99 -5.16 18.43
C THR A 200 -6.37 -5.76 18.68
N ARG A 201 -6.91 -6.55 17.74
CA ARG A 201 -8.13 -7.32 17.97
C ARG A 201 -8.00 -8.15 19.24
N ALA A 202 -8.97 -7.98 20.14
CA ALA A 202 -9.13 -8.88 21.26
C ALA A 202 -9.40 -10.29 20.72
N GLU A 203 -8.77 -11.29 21.32
CA GLU A 203 -9.10 -12.69 21.01
C GLU A 203 -10.56 -12.90 21.40
N VAL A 204 -11.39 -13.21 20.41
CA VAL A 204 -12.77 -13.63 20.67
C VAL A 204 -12.67 -15.04 21.23
N ASN A 205 -12.69 -15.15 22.57
CA ASN A 205 -12.81 -16.41 23.29
C ASN A 205 -14.12 -17.13 22.93
#